data_AF-A0A9X0BGW6-F1
#
_entry.id   AF-A0A9X0BGW6-F1
#
_cell.length_a   1.000
_cell.length_b   1.000
_cell.length_c   1.000
_cell.angle_alpha   90.00
_cell.angle_beta   90.00
_cell.angle_gamma   90.00
#
_symmetry.space_group_name_H-M   'P 1'
#
loop_
_entity.id
_entity.type
_entity.pdbx_description
1 polymer ?
#
loop_
_entity_poly.entity_id
_entity_poly.type
_entity_poly.pdbx_seq_one_letter_code
_entity_poly.pdbx_strand_id
1 'polypeptide(L)'
;MGTDGEATVYAAELRAIEMALEIIKEISLSDQQQRLANGAVIFTDNQAALRAIQNPRMPSGQVFLEGCLCLLEWCKGIQVEIRWIPAHEGIPGNEHADTLAKEAATTNDINHNHNRYIRLAATARKGIKQDTKAAWERSWSKTGVRMTARRTRKLIEAPNKSSLIYWKGLRKATSSVLIQLRTGIIGLAEYLSKIKRKDSPRCQCDMGNQSVRHVLLECQLLEEQRHEMINELFEAGVSTTLGEMKMLKESKAAPIVAKFMIATGLLGQFQSVDSVTMGKEKGAGTRIVKIRTQNQNQIKRLRVLEKQDAQPSGQAPGLPRPPHTNAHGDRPLLTTKTTKHGVATRTCSCTTCRHDA
;
A
#
# COMPACT_ATOMS: atom_id res chain seq x y z
N MET A 1 26.08 3.73 -5.74
CA MET A 1 24.65 3.47 -5.50
C MET A 1 23.80 4.75 -5.51
N GLY A 2 24.35 5.89 -5.06
CA GLY A 2 23.68 7.18 -5.22
C GLY A 2 22.60 7.44 -4.16
N THR A 3 21.75 8.43 -4.43
CA THR A 3 20.70 8.89 -3.49
C THR A 3 19.42 8.03 -3.53
N ASP A 4 18.46 8.32 -2.64
CA ASP A 4 17.10 7.73 -2.61
C ASP A 4 16.31 7.84 -3.94
N GLY A 5 16.74 8.72 -4.84
CA GLY A 5 16.19 8.86 -6.19
C GLY A 5 16.74 7.86 -7.20
N GLU A 6 17.88 7.23 -6.89
CA GLU A 6 18.67 6.42 -7.82
C GLU A 6 18.59 4.94 -7.47
N ALA A 7 18.80 4.61 -6.19
CA ALA A 7 18.70 3.26 -5.66
C ALA A 7 17.65 3.14 -4.54
N THR A 8 17.12 1.93 -4.36
CA THR A 8 16.33 1.59 -3.17
C THR A 8 17.27 1.12 -2.07
N VAL A 9 16.97 1.40 -0.80
CA VAL A 9 17.68 0.84 0.37
C VAL A 9 17.94 -0.66 0.20
N TYR A 10 16.90 -1.43 -0.15
CA TYR A 10 17.02 -2.87 -0.43
C TYR A 10 18.12 -3.23 -1.45
N ALA A 11 18.29 -2.44 -2.50
CA ALA A 11 19.30 -2.70 -3.52
C ALA A 11 20.70 -2.28 -3.07
N ALA A 12 20.81 -1.20 -2.29
CA ALA A 12 22.07 -0.80 -1.64
C ALA A 12 22.58 -1.90 -0.70
N GLU A 13 21.68 -2.49 0.09
CA GLU A 13 21.99 -3.60 0.99
C GLU A 13 22.44 -4.86 0.24
N LEU A 14 21.79 -5.19 -0.90
CA LEU A 14 22.28 -6.27 -1.76
C LEU A 14 23.67 -5.98 -2.35
N ARG A 15 23.93 -4.74 -2.78
CA ARG A 15 25.25 -4.35 -3.29
C ARG A 15 26.32 -4.41 -2.19
N ALA A 16 25.99 -4.06 -0.95
CA ALA A 16 26.91 -4.18 0.18
C ALA A 16 27.30 -5.65 0.43
N ILE A 17 26.35 -6.58 0.37
CA ILE A 17 26.62 -8.02 0.46
C ILE A 17 27.48 -8.49 -0.73
N GLU A 18 27.16 -8.05 -1.95
CA GLU A 18 27.97 -8.36 -3.15
C GLU A 18 29.42 -7.89 -2.99
N MET A 19 29.64 -6.66 -2.50
CA MET A 19 30.98 -6.11 -2.23
C MET A 19 31.73 -6.90 -1.16
N ALA A 20 31.05 -7.33 -0.09
CA ALA A 20 31.67 -8.18 0.93
C ALA A 20 32.12 -9.54 0.35
N LEU A 21 31.33 -10.11 -0.57
CA LEU A 21 31.69 -11.33 -1.28
C LEU A 21 32.84 -11.12 -2.29
N GLU A 22 32.90 -9.96 -2.96
CA GLU A 22 34.03 -9.54 -3.80
C GLU A 22 35.33 -9.52 -2.98
N ILE A 23 35.31 -8.93 -1.78
CA ILE A 23 36.47 -8.91 -0.86
C ILE A 23 36.90 -10.33 -0.46
N ILE A 24 35.96 -11.22 -0.14
CA ILE A 24 36.28 -12.62 0.19
C ILE A 24 36.98 -13.30 -0.98
N LYS A 25 36.48 -13.10 -2.20
CA LYS A 25 37.09 -13.63 -3.42
C LYS A 25 38.50 -13.10 -3.63
N GLU A 26 38.72 -11.80 -3.45
CA GLU A 26 40.05 -11.17 -3.57
C GLU A 26 41.03 -11.73 -2.54
N ILE A 27 40.63 -11.84 -1.27
CA ILE A 27 41.48 -12.43 -0.21
C ILE A 27 41.83 -13.88 -0.57
N SER A 28 40.89 -14.66 -1.09
CA SER A 28 41.12 -16.05 -1.48
C SER A 28 42.10 -16.22 -2.64
N LEU A 29 42.27 -15.21 -3.49
CA LEU A 29 43.19 -15.22 -4.63
C LEU A 29 44.55 -14.60 -4.31
N SER A 30 44.70 -14.02 -3.12
CA SER A 30 45.91 -13.35 -2.65
C SER A 30 46.73 -14.24 -1.72
N ASP A 31 47.95 -13.80 -1.41
CA ASP A 31 48.81 -14.43 -0.39
C ASP A 31 48.17 -14.47 1.01
N GLN A 32 47.06 -13.75 1.22
CA GLN A 32 46.30 -13.73 2.47
C GLN A 32 45.24 -14.83 2.58
N GLN A 33 45.22 -15.84 1.69
CA GLN A 33 44.23 -16.91 1.72
C GLN A 33 44.08 -17.58 3.11
N GLN A 34 45.16 -17.65 3.89
CA GLN A 34 45.16 -18.19 5.25
C GLN A 34 44.16 -17.48 6.19
N ARG A 35 43.80 -16.22 5.93
CA ARG A 35 42.77 -15.49 6.69
C ARG A 35 41.38 -16.11 6.58
N LEU A 36 41.14 -16.90 5.53
CA LEU A 36 39.88 -17.60 5.27
C LEU A 36 39.91 -19.06 5.71
N ALA A 37 40.97 -19.50 6.42
CA ALA A 37 41.10 -20.90 6.87
C ALA A 37 39.92 -21.35 7.75
N ASN A 38 39.31 -20.42 8.51
CA ASN A 38 38.14 -20.68 9.35
C ASN A 38 36.82 -20.23 8.71
N GLY A 39 36.83 -19.89 7.41
CA GLY A 39 35.70 -19.29 6.71
C GLY A 39 35.55 -17.78 6.94
N ALA A 40 34.42 -17.25 6.48
CA ALA A 40 34.05 -15.84 6.57
C ALA A 40 32.58 -15.69 7.00
N VAL A 41 32.31 -14.64 7.80
CA VAL A 41 30.96 -14.31 8.25
C VAL A 41 30.64 -12.88 7.83
N ILE A 42 29.54 -12.69 7.10
CA ILE A 42 28.98 -11.40 6.69
C ILE A 42 27.78 -11.11 7.58
N PHE A 43 27.78 -9.94 8.23
CA PHE A 43 26.63 -9.47 9.00
C PHE A 43 25.83 -8.45 8.18
N THR A 44 24.50 -8.53 8.22
CA THR A 44 23.59 -7.57 7.58
C THR A 44 22.37 -7.35 8.46
N ASP A 45 21.85 -6.12 8.50
CA ASP A 45 20.60 -5.82 9.19
C ASP A 45 19.36 -5.90 8.29
N ASN A 46 19.56 -6.16 7.00
CA ASN A 46 18.47 -6.28 6.03
C ASN A 46 17.99 -7.73 5.86
N GLN A 47 16.97 -8.11 6.65
CA GLN A 47 16.30 -9.41 6.52
C GLN A 47 15.75 -9.69 5.11
N ALA A 48 15.33 -8.64 4.38
CA ALA A 48 14.77 -8.82 3.04
C ALA A 48 15.85 -9.22 2.03
N ALA A 49 17.06 -8.67 2.13
CA ALA A 49 18.21 -9.05 1.31
C ALA A 49 18.60 -10.52 1.56
N LEU A 50 18.69 -10.93 2.83
CA LEU A 50 18.98 -12.33 3.19
C LEU A 50 17.92 -13.30 2.66
N ARG A 51 16.63 -12.97 2.81
CA ARG A 51 15.53 -13.79 2.27
C ARG A 51 15.56 -13.89 0.75
N ALA A 52 16.00 -12.84 0.06
CA ALA A 52 16.11 -12.85 -1.39
C ALA A 52 17.28 -13.72 -1.88
N ILE A 53 18.40 -13.75 -1.16
CA ILE A 53 19.52 -14.65 -1.45
C ILE A 53 19.08 -16.11 -1.20
N GLN A 54 18.40 -16.37 -0.08
CA GLN A 54 17.90 -17.73 0.26
C GLN A 54 16.83 -18.23 -0.72
N ASN A 55 15.96 -17.34 -1.20
CA ASN A 55 14.88 -17.67 -2.13
C ASN A 55 14.83 -16.66 -3.29
N PRO A 56 15.71 -16.81 -4.28
CA PRO A 56 15.79 -15.89 -5.40
C PRO A 56 14.47 -15.82 -6.17
N ARG A 57 14.00 -14.59 -6.38
CA ARG A 57 12.82 -14.28 -7.20
C ARG A 57 13.17 -13.11 -8.12
N MET A 58 12.17 -12.34 -8.55
CA MET A 58 12.33 -11.14 -9.36
C MET A 58 12.12 -9.82 -8.56
N PRO A 59 12.87 -9.52 -7.48
CA PRO A 59 12.76 -8.26 -6.74
C PRO A 59 13.40 -7.08 -7.49
N SER A 60 13.20 -5.84 -7.02
CA SER A 60 13.99 -4.69 -7.49
C SER A 60 15.46 -4.86 -7.09
N GLY A 61 16.43 -4.64 -7.99
CA GLY A 61 17.85 -4.87 -7.68
C GLY A 61 18.35 -6.27 -8.04
N GLN A 62 17.71 -6.95 -9.00
CA GLN A 62 18.10 -8.28 -9.49
C GLN A 62 19.56 -8.37 -9.88
N VAL A 63 20.13 -7.30 -10.43
CA VAL A 63 21.54 -7.27 -10.85
C VAL A 63 22.52 -7.52 -9.69
N PHE A 64 22.20 -7.01 -8.49
CA PHE A 64 23.03 -7.21 -7.29
C PHE A 64 22.74 -8.57 -6.66
N LEU A 65 21.48 -9.04 -6.74
CA LEU A 65 21.12 -10.39 -6.30
C LEU A 65 21.83 -11.45 -7.15
N GLU A 66 21.84 -11.30 -8.48
CA GLU A 66 22.55 -12.16 -9.41
C GLU A 66 24.05 -12.18 -9.09
N GLY A 67 24.65 -11.01 -8.88
CA GLY A 67 26.05 -10.90 -8.46
C GLY A 67 26.36 -11.64 -7.16
N CYS A 68 25.51 -11.49 -6.13
CA CYS A 68 25.63 -12.24 -4.88
C CYS A 68 25.60 -13.75 -5.12
N LEU A 69 24.65 -14.24 -5.93
CA LEU A 69 24.51 -15.67 -6.21
C LEU A 69 25.71 -16.23 -6.98
N CYS A 70 26.20 -15.50 -7.98
CA CYS A 70 27.40 -15.87 -8.74
C CYS A 70 28.65 -15.93 -7.86
N LEU A 71 28.82 -14.98 -6.94
CA LEU A 71 29.95 -14.96 -6.01
C LEU A 71 29.85 -16.06 -4.95
N LEU A 72 28.65 -16.35 -4.43
CA LEU A 72 28.45 -17.47 -3.51
C LEU A 72 28.72 -18.81 -4.18
N GLU A 73 28.34 -18.97 -5.45
CA GLU A 73 28.67 -20.15 -6.26
C GLU A 73 30.18 -20.30 -6.43
N TRP A 74 30.88 -19.19 -6.69
CA TRP A 74 32.35 -19.17 -6.76
C TRP A 74 33.00 -19.54 -5.42
N CYS A 75 32.46 -19.04 -4.31
CA CYS A 75 32.95 -19.27 -2.96
C CYS A 75 32.64 -20.69 -2.41
N LYS A 76 32.16 -21.65 -3.20
CA LYS A 76 31.81 -23.02 -2.71
C LYS A 76 32.94 -23.77 -2.00
N GLY A 77 34.20 -23.36 -2.17
CA GLY A 77 35.36 -23.88 -1.44
C GLY A 77 35.68 -23.17 -0.12
N ILE A 78 34.95 -22.09 0.20
CA ILE A 78 35.13 -21.25 1.38
C ILE A 78 33.84 -21.33 2.21
N GLN A 79 33.95 -21.59 3.51
CA GLN A 79 32.78 -21.53 4.39
C GLN A 79 32.35 -20.06 4.55
N VAL A 80 31.33 -19.63 3.81
CA VAL A 80 30.74 -18.29 3.92
C VAL A 80 29.39 -18.37 4.61
N GLU A 81 29.23 -17.63 5.71
CA GLU A 81 27.96 -17.47 6.41
C GLU A 81 27.46 -16.02 6.29
N ILE A 82 26.18 -15.83 5.99
CA ILE A 82 25.54 -14.50 6.04
C ILE A 82 24.53 -14.51 7.19
N ARG A 83 24.77 -13.69 8.21
CA ARG A 83 23.97 -13.65 9.44
C ARG A 83 23.24 -12.32 9.59
N TRP A 84 21.95 -12.40 9.93
CA TRP A 84 21.17 -11.22 10.24
C TRP A 84 21.47 -10.70 11.66
N ILE A 85 21.56 -9.39 11.82
CA ILE A 85 21.65 -8.69 13.10
C ILE A 85 20.64 -7.53 13.17
N PRO A 86 20.16 -7.13 14.35
CA PRO A 86 19.22 -6.03 14.45
C PRO A 86 19.88 -4.67 14.13
N ALA A 87 19.15 -3.82 13.41
CA ALA A 87 19.56 -2.44 13.13
C ALA A 87 19.40 -1.56 14.38
N HIS A 88 20.30 -0.58 14.55
CA HIS A 88 20.20 0.50 15.55
C HIS A 88 20.18 0.05 17.03
N GLU A 89 20.77 -1.10 17.34
CA GLU A 89 20.87 -1.63 18.72
C GLU A 89 22.23 -1.36 19.39
N GLY A 90 23.02 -0.37 18.93
CA GLY A 90 24.33 -0.08 19.55
C GLY A 90 25.46 -1.03 19.16
N ILE A 91 25.29 -1.86 18.12
CA ILE A 91 26.33 -2.81 17.67
C ILE A 91 27.43 -2.04 16.92
N PRO A 92 28.65 -1.89 17.46
CA PRO A 92 29.62 -0.94 16.93
C PRO A 92 29.98 -1.15 15.45
N GLY A 93 30.12 -2.41 15.02
CA GLY A 93 30.41 -2.74 13.63
C GLY A 93 29.27 -2.42 12.66
N ASN A 94 28.02 -2.62 13.08
CA ASN A 94 26.85 -2.30 12.24
C ASN A 94 26.66 -0.79 12.13
N GLU A 95 26.79 -0.06 13.25
CA GLU A 95 26.66 1.40 13.26
C GLU A 95 27.77 2.07 12.44
N HIS A 96 28.98 1.52 12.49
CA HIS A 96 30.07 2.00 11.66
C HIS A 96 29.78 1.77 10.17
N ALA A 97 29.30 0.59 9.78
CA ALA A 97 28.91 0.29 8.41
C ALA A 97 27.77 1.19 7.90
N ASP A 98 26.72 1.42 8.71
CA ASP A 98 25.61 2.31 8.39
C ASP A 98 26.07 3.78 8.23
N THR A 99 26.99 4.22 9.08
CA THR A 99 27.59 5.57 8.99
C THR A 99 28.36 5.74 7.67
N LEU A 100 29.25 4.79 7.34
CA LEU A 100 30.00 4.82 6.09
C LEU A 100 29.09 4.74 4.86
N ALA A 101 28.02 3.95 4.91
CA ALA A 101 27.04 3.85 3.84
C ALA A 101 26.31 5.19 3.60
N LYS A 102 25.92 5.90 4.68
CA LYS A 102 25.28 7.23 4.60
C LYS A 102 26.24 8.28 4.05
N GLU A 103 27.49 8.29 4.51
CA GLU A 103 28.51 9.19 3.98
C GLU A 103 28.71 8.94 2.47
N ALA A 104 28.89 7.69 2.07
CA ALA A 104 29.07 7.30 0.66
C ALA A 104 27.84 7.61 -0.23
N ALA A 105 26.62 7.66 0.34
CA ALA A 105 25.43 8.06 -0.40
C ALA A 105 25.37 9.57 -0.68
N THR A 106 26.10 10.38 0.09
CA THR A 106 26.17 11.84 -0.06
C THR A 106 27.39 12.32 -0.85
N THR A 107 28.46 11.54 -0.89
CA THR A 107 29.67 11.86 -1.63
C THR A 107 29.47 11.60 -3.13
N ASN A 108 29.51 12.67 -3.92
CA ASN A 108 29.32 12.63 -5.38
C ASN A 108 30.62 12.25 -6.10
N ASP A 109 31.24 11.13 -5.69
CA ASP A 109 32.53 10.72 -6.24
C ASP A 109 32.34 10.04 -7.60
N ILE A 110 32.62 10.80 -8.66
CA ILE A 110 32.36 10.46 -10.06
C ILE A 110 33.44 9.52 -10.63
N ASN A 111 34.49 9.23 -9.87
CA ASN A 111 35.74 8.64 -10.37
C ASN A 111 35.97 7.15 -10.08
N HIS A 112 34.97 6.41 -9.56
CA HIS A 112 35.11 4.98 -9.37
C HIS A 112 34.46 4.16 -10.50
N ASN A 113 35.31 3.63 -11.38
CA ASN A 113 35.02 2.66 -12.46
C ASN A 113 34.39 1.33 -11.98
N HIS A 114 34.15 1.15 -10.68
CA HIS A 114 33.56 -0.05 -10.09
C HIS A 114 32.04 0.05 -9.82
N ASN A 115 31.42 1.22 -10.00
CA ASN A 115 29.98 1.35 -9.75
C ASN A 115 29.20 1.04 -11.03
N ARG A 116 28.59 -0.14 -11.10
CA ARG A 116 27.57 -0.46 -12.09
C ARG A 116 26.39 0.51 -11.89
N TYR A 117 26.40 1.67 -12.54
CA TYR A 117 25.35 2.68 -12.42
C TYR A 117 24.08 2.17 -13.10
N ILE A 118 23.15 1.62 -12.31
CA ILE A 118 21.88 1.11 -12.80
C ILE A 118 20.75 1.86 -12.12
N ARG A 119 20.01 2.63 -12.93
CA ARG A 119 18.75 3.23 -12.49
C ARG A 119 17.70 2.14 -12.34
N LEU A 120 17.27 1.88 -11.11
CA LEU A 120 16.29 0.83 -10.84
C LEU A 120 14.90 1.22 -11.39
N ALA A 121 14.20 0.27 -12.00
CA ALA A 121 12.83 0.50 -12.48
C ALA A 121 11.87 0.91 -11.34
N ALA A 122 12.16 0.54 -10.09
CA ALA A 122 11.38 0.95 -8.92
C ALA A 122 11.55 2.45 -8.60
N THR A 123 12.80 2.96 -8.60
CA THR A 123 13.10 4.38 -8.35
C THR A 123 12.61 5.25 -9.50
N ALA A 124 12.80 4.80 -10.76
CA ALA A 124 12.24 5.48 -11.93
C ALA A 124 10.72 5.62 -11.86
N ARG A 125 9.98 4.54 -11.52
CA ARG A 125 8.52 4.57 -11.35
C ARG A 125 8.09 5.51 -10.22
N LYS A 126 8.84 5.55 -9.10
CA LYS A 126 8.59 6.48 -7.99
C LYS A 126 8.72 7.93 -8.45
N GLY A 127 9.80 8.27 -9.16
CA GLY A 127 10.02 9.61 -9.73
C GLY A 127 8.90 10.02 -10.68
N ILE A 128 8.58 9.19 -11.67
CA ILE A 128 7.49 9.46 -12.63
C ILE A 128 6.17 9.74 -11.89
N LYS A 129 5.84 8.95 -10.86
CA LYS A 129 4.61 9.14 -10.08
C LYS A 129 4.61 10.47 -9.33
N GLN A 130 5.73 10.86 -8.76
CA GLN A 130 5.88 12.14 -8.06
C GLN A 130 5.76 13.32 -9.05
N ASP A 131 6.46 13.26 -10.17
CA ASP A 131 6.42 14.29 -11.21
C ASP A 131 5.03 14.44 -11.81
N THR A 132 4.37 13.31 -12.10
CA THR A 132 2.98 13.29 -12.60
C THR A 132 2.03 13.93 -11.59
N LYS A 133 2.17 13.60 -10.31
CA LYS A 133 1.36 14.20 -9.24
C LYS A 133 1.60 15.70 -9.14
N ALA A 134 2.85 16.14 -9.15
CA ALA A 134 3.21 17.56 -9.08
C ALA A 134 2.72 18.33 -10.31
N ALA A 135 2.81 17.74 -11.50
CA ALA A 135 2.27 18.32 -12.73
C ALA A 135 0.74 18.47 -12.67
N TRP A 136 0.05 17.44 -12.16
CA TRP A 136 -1.39 17.48 -11.95
C TRP A 136 -1.80 18.54 -10.91
N GLU A 137 -1.11 18.63 -9.76
CA GLU A 137 -1.38 19.63 -8.73
C GLU A 137 -1.20 21.06 -9.27
N ARG A 138 -0.12 21.30 -10.04
CA ARG A 138 0.10 22.58 -10.73
C ARG A 138 -1.02 22.90 -11.73
N SER A 139 -1.45 21.91 -12.51
CA SER A 139 -2.56 22.07 -13.46
C SER A 139 -3.87 22.40 -12.74
N TRP A 140 -4.23 21.66 -11.68
CA TRP A 140 -5.44 21.87 -10.89
C TRP A 140 -5.52 23.29 -10.28
N SER A 141 -4.40 23.79 -9.78
CA SER A 141 -4.29 25.15 -9.24
C SER A 141 -4.46 26.21 -10.33
N LYS A 142 -3.82 26.05 -11.49
CA LYS A 142 -3.91 26.98 -12.62
C LYS A 142 -5.30 26.98 -13.30
N THR A 143 -5.90 25.81 -13.50
CA THR A 143 -7.22 25.67 -14.15
C THR A 143 -8.37 26.20 -13.29
N GLY A 144 -8.13 26.51 -12.01
CA GLY A 144 -9.10 27.11 -11.10
C GLY A 144 -9.67 28.46 -11.53
N VAL A 145 -9.07 29.11 -12.53
CA VAL A 145 -9.54 30.36 -13.13
C VAL A 145 -10.70 30.15 -14.11
N ARG A 146 -10.96 28.92 -14.59
CA ARG A 146 -12.07 28.66 -15.52
C ARG A 146 -13.43 28.70 -14.79
N MET A 147 -14.32 29.58 -15.26
CA MET A 147 -15.64 29.89 -14.67
C MET A 147 -16.60 28.69 -14.52
N THR A 148 -16.34 27.56 -15.19
CA THR A 148 -17.29 26.45 -15.37
C THR A 148 -17.49 25.58 -14.13
N ALA A 149 -16.55 25.56 -13.18
CA ALA A 149 -16.62 24.70 -11.99
C ALA A 149 -16.68 25.45 -10.65
N ARG A 150 -17.03 26.75 -10.66
CA ARG A 150 -17.04 27.63 -9.47
C ARG A 150 -17.79 27.03 -8.27
N ARG A 151 -18.94 26.41 -8.50
CA ARG A 151 -19.80 25.83 -7.44
C ARG A 151 -19.14 24.60 -6.80
N THR A 152 -18.72 23.63 -7.62
CA THR A 152 -18.02 22.43 -7.14
C THR A 152 -16.73 22.75 -6.41
N ARG A 153 -15.99 23.79 -6.82
CA ARG A 153 -14.73 24.20 -6.15
C ARG A 153 -14.94 24.78 -4.76
N LYS A 154 -16.08 25.43 -4.48
CA LYS A 154 -16.47 25.82 -3.12
C LYS A 154 -16.71 24.61 -2.21
N LEU A 155 -17.07 23.47 -2.81
CA LEU A 155 -17.32 22.20 -2.13
C LEU A 155 -16.07 21.34 -1.98
N ILE A 156 -15.17 21.35 -2.97
CA ILE A 156 -13.97 20.52 -3.04
C ILE A 156 -12.80 21.42 -3.45
N GLU A 157 -11.91 21.71 -2.52
CA GLU A 157 -10.71 22.52 -2.77
C GLU A 157 -9.71 21.78 -3.66
N ALA A 158 -9.44 20.51 -3.35
CA ALA A 158 -8.65 19.60 -4.16
C ALA A 158 -9.19 18.16 -4.04
N PRO A 159 -9.20 17.38 -5.14
CA PRO A 159 -9.53 15.96 -5.10
C PRO A 159 -8.61 15.22 -4.13
N ASN A 160 -9.21 14.57 -3.14
CA ASN A 160 -8.50 13.81 -2.11
C ASN A 160 -9.30 12.55 -1.73
N LYS A 161 -8.73 11.69 -0.89
CA LYS A 161 -9.40 10.45 -0.47
C LYS A 161 -10.73 10.72 0.26
N SER A 162 -10.86 11.82 1.01
CA SER A 162 -12.12 12.15 1.69
C SER A 162 -13.24 12.50 0.71
N SER A 163 -12.91 13.06 -0.45
CA SER A 163 -13.86 13.27 -1.55
C SER A 163 -14.48 11.95 -2.03
N LEU A 164 -13.73 10.84 -2.02
CA LEU A 164 -14.25 9.51 -2.36
C LEU A 164 -15.08 8.90 -1.21
N ILE A 165 -14.67 9.14 0.04
CA ILE A 165 -15.39 8.65 1.22
C ILE A 165 -16.83 9.19 1.25
N TYR A 166 -17.05 10.44 0.83
CA TYR A 166 -18.39 11.03 0.73
C TYR A 166 -19.38 10.17 -0.07
N TRP A 167 -18.92 9.53 -1.15
CA TRP A 167 -19.76 8.72 -2.04
C TRP A 167 -19.88 7.26 -1.61
N LYS A 168 -19.11 6.83 -0.61
CA LYS A 168 -18.99 5.42 -0.23
C LYS A 168 -20.33 4.88 0.29
N GLY A 169 -20.82 3.83 -0.37
CA GLY A 169 -22.04 3.12 -0.02
C GLY A 169 -23.33 3.83 -0.41
N LEU A 170 -23.27 4.97 -1.10
CA LEU A 170 -24.45 5.62 -1.66
C LEU A 170 -24.94 4.86 -2.89
N ARG A 171 -26.26 4.69 -2.99
CA ARG A 171 -26.88 4.11 -4.19
C ARG A 171 -26.76 5.05 -5.39
N LYS A 172 -26.96 4.52 -6.60
CA LYS A 172 -26.81 5.26 -7.87
C LYS A 172 -27.74 6.48 -7.95
N ALA A 173 -29.02 6.33 -7.60
CA ALA A 173 -29.98 7.42 -7.63
C ALA A 173 -29.59 8.56 -6.67
N THR A 174 -29.27 8.20 -5.42
CA THR A 174 -28.74 9.12 -4.40
C THR A 174 -27.50 9.86 -4.89
N SER A 175 -26.54 9.14 -5.47
CA SER A 175 -25.31 9.74 -6.00
C SER A 175 -25.59 10.70 -7.16
N SER A 176 -26.49 10.35 -8.07
CA SER A 176 -26.87 11.20 -9.21
C SER A 176 -27.50 12.52 -8.77
N VAL A 177 -28.46 12.47 -7.83
CA VAL A 177 -29.09 13.67 -7.26
C VAL A 177 -28.03 14.56 -6.60
N LEU A 178 -27.15 13.99 -5.78
CA LEU A 178 -26.10 14.75 -5.09
C LEU A 178 -25.07 15.35 -6.04
N ILE A 179 -24.71 14.67 -7.14
CA ILE A 179 -23.84 15.25 -8.18
C ILE A 179 -24.51 16.48 -8.78
N GLN A 180 -25.80 16.40 -9.12
CA GLN A 180 -26.55 17.52 -9.68
C GLN A 180 -26.64 18.70 -8.69
N LEU A 181 -26.95 18.43 -7.41
CA LEU A 181 -26.98 19.44 -6.36
C LEU A 181 -25.62 20.12 -6.14
N ARG A 182 -24.54 19.33 -6.08
CA ARG A 182 -23.18 19.85 -5.81
C ARG A 182 -22.62 20.64 -6.99
N THR A 183 -22.91 20.21 -8.22
CA THR A 183 -22.47 20.92 -9.43
C THR A 183 -23.35 22.11 -9.78
N GLY A 184 -24.62 22.11 -9.36
CA GLY A 184 -25.63 23.07 -9.80
C GLY A 184 -26.06 22.87 -11.26
N ILE A 185 -25.60 21.79 -11.90
CA ILE A 185 -26.09 21.30 -13.19
C ILE A 185 -27.24 20.36 -12.85
N ILE A 186 -28.44 20.92 -12.75
CA ILE A 186 -29.62 20.25 -12.22
C ILE A 186 -30.86 20.74 -12.93
N GLY A 187 -31.89 19.90 -13.09
CA GLY A 187 -33.14 20.24 -13.77
C GLY A 187 -34.05 21.28 -13.08
N LEU A 188 -33.49 22.25 -12.35
CA LEU A 188 -34.24 23.35 -11.73
C LEU A 188 -34.34 24.54 -12.69
N ALA A 189 -35.37 25.39 -12.53
CA ALA A 189 -35.68 26.47 -13.46
C ALA A 189 -34.50 27.44 -13.68
N GLU A 190 -33.71 27.75 -12.63
CA GLU A 190 -32.54 28.62 -12.76
C GLU A 190 -31.52 28.07 -13.78
N TYR A 191 -31.17 26.79 -13.66
CA TYR A 191 -30.23 26.16 -14.58
C TYR A 191 -30.84 25.94 -15.97
N LEU A 192 -32.10 25.49 -16.04
CA LEU A 192 -32.80 25.26 -17.31
C LEU A 192 -32.94 26.55 -18.13
N SER A 193 -33.22 27.68 -17.48
CA SER A 193 -33.28 28.99 -18.15
C SER A 193 -31.90 29.43 -18.66
N LYS A 194 -30.84 29.21 -17.88
CA LYS A 194 -29.46 29.50 -18.30
C LYS A 194 -29.05 28.75 -19.58
N ILE A 195 -29.56 27.53 -19.79
CA ILE A 195 -29.32 26.74 -21.01
C ILE A 195 -30.43 26.89 -22.07
N LYS A 196 -31.34 27.87 -21.90
CA LYS A 196 -32.45 28.16 -22.83
C LYS A 196 -33.39 26.97 -23.04
N ARG A 197 -33.67 26.20 -21.99
CA ARG A 197 -34.64 25.10 -21.95
C ARG A 197 -35.91 25.45 -21.18
N LYS A 198 -35.95 26.62 -20.53
CA LYS A 198 -37.12 27.19 -19.86
C LYS A 198 -37.07 28.71 -19.98
N ASP A 199 -38.21 29.36 -20.18
CA ASP A 199 -38.24 30.80 -20.46
C ASP A 199 -37.90 31.64 -19.23
N SER A 200 -38.25 31.15 -18.03
CA SER A 200 -38.04 31.87 -16.78
C SER A 200 -37.27 31.04 -15.74
N PRO A 201 -36.30 31.65 -15.03
CA PRO A 201 -35.62 31.02 -13.90
C PRO A 201 -36.45 31.04 -12.60
N ARG A 202 -37.60 31.74 -12.60
CA ARG A 202 -38.41 31.98 -11.40
C ARG A 202 -39.04 30.67 -10.89
N CYS A 203 -39.12 30.57 -9.56
CA CYS A 203 -39.86 29.52 -8.89
C CYS A 203 -41.35 29.86 -8.86
N GLN A 204 -42.23 28.86 -8.83
CA GLN A 204 -43.69 29.04 -8.76
C GLN A 204 -44.18 29.67 -7.45
N CYS A 205 -43.33 29.73 -6.43
CA CYS A 205 -43.63 30.44 -5.19
C CYS A 205 -43.40 31.96 -5.29
N ASP A 206 -42.93 32.47 -6.44
CA ASP A 206 -42.65 33.89 -6.73
C ASP A 206 -41.60 34.61 -5.84
N MET A 207 -41.04 33.92 -4.85
CA MET A 207 -40.04 34.46 -3.91
C MET A 207 -38.61 34.50 -4.48
N GLY A 208 -38.35 34.07 -5.72
CA GLY A 208 -37.01 34.10 -6.30
C GLY A 208 -36.80 33.17 -7.48
N ASN A 209 -35.54 32.98 -7.86
CA ASN A 209 -35.15 31.95 -8.83
C ASN A 209 -35.19 30.57 -8.18
N GLN A 210 -35.59 29.55 -8.94
CA GLN A 210 -35.57 28.16 -8.49
C GLN A 210 -34.14 27.62 -8.51
N SER A 211 -33.32 28.11 -7.58
CA SER A 211 -31.95 27.67 -7.34
C SER A 211 -31.94 26.48 -6.37
N VAL A 212 -30.80 25.77 -6.29
CA VAL A 212 -30.63 24.71 -5.28
C VAL A 212 -30.74 25.29 -3.85
N ARG A 213 -30.21 26.49 -3.62
CA ARG A 213 -30.35 27.20 -2.34
C ARG A 213 -31.82 27.41 -1.99
N HIS A 214 -32.57 27.95 -2.94
CA HIS A 214 -33.97 28.26 -2.76
C HIS A 214 -34.78 26.99 -2.47
N VAL A 215 -34.57 25.94 -3.26
CA VAL A 215 -35.24 24.65 -3.08
C VAL A 215 -34.90 23.99 -1.74
N LEU A 216 -33.64 24.05 -1.30
CA LEU A 216 -33.19 23.42 -0.06
C LEU A 216 -33.48 24.24 1.21
N LEU A 217 -33.62 25.56 1.14
CA LEU A 217 -33.68 26.42 2.33
C LEU A 217 -34.85 27.42 2.40
N GLU A 218 -35.48 27.80 1.28
CA GLU A 218 -36.32 29.01 1.23
C GLU A 218 -37.71 28.81 0.62
N CYS A 219 -37.91 27.82 -0.25
CA CYS A 219 -39.16 27.65 -1.01
C CYS A 219 -40.34 27.28 -0.10
N GLN A 220 -41.37 28.14 -0.03
CA GLN A 220 -42.57 27.94 0.77
C GLN A 220 -43.44 26.77 0.29
N LEU A 221 -43.45 26.50 -1.02
CA LEU A 221 -44.18 25.36 -1.59
C LEU A 221 -43.61 23.99 -1.19
N LEU A 222 -42.41 23.97 -0.60
CA LEU A 222 -41.71 22.75 -0.16
C LEU A 222 -41.54 22.72 1.37
N GLU A 223 -42.36 23.47 2.10
CA GLU A 223 -42.22 23.64 3.54
C GLU A 223 -42.42 22.32 4.29
N GLU A 224 -43.43 21.53 3.94
CA GLU A 224 -43.70 20.22 4.55
C GLU A 224 -42.53 19.25 4.37
N GLN A 225 -42.07 19.05 3.13
CA GLN A 225 -40.93 18.17 2.84
C GLN A 225 -39.65 18.68 3.51
N ARG A 226 -39.49 20.00 3.64
CA ARG A 226 -38.32 20.60 4.30
C ARG A 226 -38.35 20.35 5.80
N HIS A 227 -39.51 20.42 6.44
CA HIS A 227 -39.66 20.09 7.86
C HIS A 227 -39.27 18.63 8.13
N GLU A 228 -39.72 17.68 7.30
CA GLU A 228 -39.29 16.28 7.40
C GLU A 228 -37.77 16.13 7.25
N MET A 229 -37.19 16.77 6.23
CA MET A 229 -35.75 16.76 6.01
C MET A 229 -34.97 17.32 7.22
N ILE A 230 -35.43 18.43 7.79
CA ILE A 230 -34.81 19.09 8.95
C ILE A 230 -34.84 18.18 10.17
N ASN A 231 -35.97 17.51 10.42
CA ASN A 231 -36.10 16.55 11.52
C ASN A 231 -35.13 15.37 11.35
N GLU A 232 -35.06 14.77 10.15
CA GLU A 232 -34.11 13.68 9.88
C GLU A 232 -32.64 14.12 10.02
N LEU A 233 -32.31 15.36 9.60
CA LEU A 233 -30.97 15.92 9.79
C LEU A 233 -30.63 16.09 11.26
N PHE A 234 -31.58 16.57 12.07
CA PHE A 234 -31.42 16.73 13.51
C PHE A 234 -31.15 15.38 14.19
N GLU A 235 -31.94 14.35 13.90
CA GLU A 235 -31.75 12.98 14.40
C GLU A 235 -30.40 12.38 13.98
N ALA A 236 -29.90 12.74 12.80
CA ALA A 236 -28.57 12.32 12.33
C ALA A 236 -27.41 13.11 12.98
N GLY A 237 -27.70 14.08 13.84
CA GLY A 237 -26.73 14.96 14.49
C GLY A 237 -26.10 15.98 13.52
N VAL A 238 -26.83 16.37 12.48
CA VAL A 238 -26.41 17.40 11.52
C VAL A 238 -27.11 18.71 11.84
N SER A 239 -26.33 19.78 12.03
CA SER A 239 -26.91 21.11 12.29
C SER A 239 -27.67 21.64 11.07
N THR A 240 -28.88 22.14 11.31
CA THR A 240 -29.80 22.69 10.29
C THR A 240 -29.57 24.18 10.03
N THR A 241 -28.78 24.86 10.86
CA THR A 241 -28.30 26.23 10.63
C THR A 241 -27.18 26.30 9.58
N LEU A 242 -26.75 25.14 9.07
CA LEU A 242 -25.77 25.04 8.01
C LEU A 242 -26.37 25.54 6.69
N GLY A 243 -25.74 26.55 6.09
CA GLY A 243 -26.06 26.93 4.71
C GLY A 243 -25.87 25.76 3.73
N GLU A 244 -26.55 25.85 2.58
CA GLU A 244 -26.60 24.85 1.50
C GLU A 244 -25.26 24.14 1.25
N MET A 245 -24.17 24.90 1.11
CA MET A 245 -22.85 24.35 0.82
C MET A 245 -22.30 23.48 1.95
N LYS A 246 -22.51 23.86 3.22
CA LYS A 246 -22.07 23.07 4.36
C LYS A 246 -22.91 21.79 4.47
N MET A 247 -24.22 21.90 4.27
CA MET A 247 -25.13 20.74 4.23
C MET A 247 -24.69 19.73 3.15
N LEU A 248 -24.35 20.19 1.94
CA LEU A 248 -23.90 19.33 0.84
C LEU A 248 -22.49 18.74 1.02
N LYS A 249 -21.66 19.27 1.93
CA LYS A 249 -20.37 18.69 2.32
C LYS A 249 -20.52 17.56 3.34
N GLU A 250 -21.57 17.60 4.16
CA GLU A 250 -21.77 16.66 5.25
C GLU A 250 -22.21 15.28 4.73
N SER A 251 -21.43 14.25 5.05
CA SER A 251 -21.64 12.89 4.55
C SER A 251 -22.88 12.22 5.17
N LYS A 252 -23.27 12.64 6.37
CA LYS A 252 -24.50 12.18 7.04
C LYS A 252 -25.75 12.80 6.42
N ALA A 253 -25.66 14.05 5.95
CA ALA A 253 -26.76 14.76 5.31
C ALA A 253 -27.07 14.26 3.90
N ALA A 254 -26.04 13.77 3.19
CA ALA A 254 -26.13 13.32 1.80
C ALA A 254 -27.36 12.45 1.45
N PRO A 255 -27.64 11.31 2.13
CA PRO A 255 -28.81 10.50 1.82
C PRO A 255 -30.15 11.22 2.10
N ILE A 256 -30.20 12.02 3.17
CA ILE A 256 -31.41 12.73 3.62
C ILE A 256 -31.77 13.83 2.61
N VAL A 257 -30.79 14.64 2.20
CA VAL A 257 -30.98 15.70 1.19
C VAL A 257 -31.40 15.11 -0.16
N ALA A 258 -30.84 13.97 -0.54
CA ALA A 258 -31.23 13.30 -1.77
C ALA A 258 -32.68 12.77 -1.72
N LYS A 259 -33.10 12.22 -0.57
CA LYS A 259 -34.48 11.79 -0.32
C LYS A 259 -35.44 12.98 -0.45
N PHE A 260 -35.14 14.09 0.22
CA PHE A 260 -35.90 15.34 0.09
C PHE A 260 -36.08 15.75 -1.37
N MET A 261 -35.00 15.82 -2.14
CA MET A 261 -35.05 16.26 -3.54
C MET A 261 -35.95 15.38 -4.42
N ILE A 262 -35.98 14.07 -4.20
CA ILE A 262 -36.88 13.18 -4.94
C ILE A 262 -38.33 13.42 -4.50
N ALA A 263 -38.58 13.55 -3.19
CA ALA A 263 -39.91 13.82 -2.65
C ALA A 263 -40.52 15.13 -3.18
N THR A 264 -39.70 16.13 -3.56
CA THR A 264 -40.21 17.36 -4.19
C THR A 264 -40.85 17.14 -5.57
N GLY A 265 -40.57 16.02 -6.25
CA GLY A 265 -41.04 15.76 -7.61
C GLY A 265 -40.43 16.66 -8.70
N LEU A 266 -39.56 17.62 -8.35
CA LEU A 266 -38.98 18.59 -9.28
C LEU A 266 -38.04 17.95 -10.31
N LEU A 267 -37.44 16.81 -9.97
CA LEU A 267 -36.55 16.07 -10.86
C LEU A 267 -37.32 14.88 -11.46
N GLY A 268 -38.04 15.14 -12.55
CA GLY A 268 -38.95 14.17 -13.18
C GLY A 268 -38.30 12.81 -13.50
N GLN A 269 -37.00 12.78 -13.78
CA GLN A 269 -36.25 11.56 -14.07
C GLN A 269 -36.11 10.59 -12.86
N PHE A 270 -36.53 10.99 -11.66
CA PHE A 270 -36.51 10.16 -10.46
C PHE A 270 -37.91 9.78 -9.95
N GLN A 271 -38.99 10.11 -10.67
CA GLN A 271 -40.36 9.83 -10.22
C GLN A 271 -40.69 8.34 -10.10
N SER A 272 -40.00 7.48 -10.85
CA SER A 272 -40.15 6.01 -10.81
C SER A 272 -39.19 5.31 -9.85
N VAL A 273 -38.41 6.07 -9.07
CA VAL A 273 -37.41 5.51 -8.15
C VAL A 273 -38.08 5.17 -6.83
N ASP A 274 -38.20 3.88 -6.52
CA ASP A 274 -38.73 3.40 -5.24
C ASP A 274 -37.98 4.00 -4.06
N SER A 275 -38.69 4.37 -3.00
CA SER A 275 -38.11 4.90 -1.75
C SER A 275 -37.04 3.97 -1.15
N VAL A 276 -37.15 2.66 -1.37
CA VAL A 276 -36.19 1.62 -0.94
C VAL A 276 -34.86 1.66 -1.72
N THR A 277 -34.85 2.28 -2.91
CA THR A 277 -33.65 2.45 -3.74
C THR A 277 -32.83 3.70 -3.40
N MET A 278 -33.22 4.42 -2.34
CA MET A 278 -32.50 5.58 -1.81
C MET A 278 -31.69 5.26 -0.55
N GLY A 279 -30.71 6.11 -0.24
CA GLY A 279 -29.91 6.03 0.96
C GLY A 279 -28.60 5.27 0.77
N LYS A 280 -28.05 4.77 1.88
CA LYS A 280 -26.88 3.89 1.87
C LYS A 280 -27.32 2.44 1.67
N GLU A 281 -26.52 1.64 1.01
CA GLU A 281 -26.66 0.18 1.10
C GLU A 281 -26.60 -0.18 2.59
N LYS A 282 -27.71 -0.72 3.15
CA LYS A 282 -27.64 -1.42 4.42
C LYS A 282 -26.62 -2.52 4.18
N GLY A 283 -25.49 -2.45 4.86
CA GLY A 283 -24.43 -3.43 4.67
C GLY A 283 -25.06 -4.81 4.75
N ALA A 284 -25.15 -5.51 3.63
CA ALA A 284 -25.17 -6.95 3.66
C ALA A 284 -23.92 -7.29 4.47
N GLY A 285 -24.13 -7.75 5.71
CA GLY A 285 -23.07 -8.07 6.66
C GLY A 285 -21.98 -8.74 5.87
N THR A 286 -20.80 -8.11 5.87
CA THR A 286 -19.73 -8.33 4.92
C THR A 286 -19.74 -9.77 4.45
N ARG A 287 -20.33 -10.07 3.29
CA ARG A 287 -19.99 -11.28 2.57
C ARG A 287 -18.59 -10.99 2.10
N ILE A 288 -17.65 -11.25 3.02
CA ILE A 288 -16.26 -11.49 2.70
C ILE A 288 -16.39 -12.64 1.71
N VAL A 289 -16.36 -12.31 0.42
CA VAL A 289 -15.92 -13.25 -0.58
C VAL A 289 -14.51 -13.58 -0.12
N LYS A 290 -14.39 -14.65 0.67
CA LYS A 290 -13.12 -15.29 0.96
C LYS A 290 -12.61 -15.73 -0.40
N ILE A 291 -11.86 -14.85 -1.05
CA ILE A 291 -10.93 -15.28 -2.09
C ILE A 291 -10.05 -16.28 -1.35
N ARG A 292 -10.29 -17.56 -1.65
CA ARG A 292 -9.61 -18.69 -1.07
C ARG A 292 -8.21 -18.69 -1.66
N THR A 293 -7.34 -17.81 -1.17
CA THR A 293 -5.90 -17.98 -1.36
C THR A 293 -5.50 -19.19 -0.53
N GLN A 294 -5.36 -20.32 -1.22
CA GLN A 294 -4.62 -21.48 -0.73
C GLN A 294 -3.21 -21.00 -0.34
N ASN A 295 -3.00 -20.61 0.93
CA ASN A 295 -1.71 -20.68 1.62
C ASN A 295 -1.69 -20.13 3.06
N GLN A 296 -2.83 -19.92 3.73
CA GLN A 296 -2.81 -19.49 5.14
C GLN A 296 -2.34 -20.57 6.14
N ASN A 297 -2.37 -21.86 5.76
CA ASN A 297 -1.92 -22.94 6.65
C ASN A 297 -0.39 -23.13 6.69
N GLN A 298 0.37 -22.60 5.72
CA GLN A 298 1.85 -22.62 5.79
C GLN A 298 2.40 -21.54 6.73
N ILE A 299 1.76 -20.37 6.80
CA ILE A 299 2.27 -19.24 7.60
C ILE A 299 2.05 -19.46 9.11
N LYS A 300 1.02 -20.23 9.52
CA LYS A 300 0.80 -20.57 10.93
C LYS A 300 1.75 -21.64 11.48
N ARG A 301 2.28 -22.55 10.64
CA ARG A 301 3.25 -23.57 11.09
C ARG A 301 4.64 -22.98 11.37
N LEU A 302 5.01 -21.88 10.71
CA LEU A 302 6.31 -21.21 10.93
C LEU A 302 6.36 -20.43 12.26
N ARG A 303 5.25 -19.86 12.74
CA ARG A 303 5.23 -19.12 14.03
C ARG A 303 5.20 -20.02 15.28
N VAL A 304 4.92 -21.31 15.15
CA VAL A 304 4.93 -22.24 16.30
C VAL A 304 6.33 -22.77 16.58
N LEU A 305 7.20 -22.83 15.55
CA LEU A 305 8.57 -23.30 15.71
C LEU A 305 9.53 -22.21 16.26
N GLU A 306 9.27 -20.92 16.00
CA GLU A 306 10.09 -19.82 16.55
C GLU A 306 9.84 -19.54 18.05
N LYS A 307 8.79 -20.13 18.67
CA LYS A 307 8.46 -19.91 20.08
C LYS A 307 8.95 -21.00 21.03
N GLN A 308 9.59 -22.07 20.54
CA GLN A 308 10.03 -23.18 21.39
C GLN A 308 11.48 -23.04 21.91
N ASP A 309 12.28 -22.08 21.43
CA ASP A 309 13.70 -21.95 21.81
C ASP A 309 14.04 -20.70 22.65
N ALA A 310 13.08 -20.18 23.43
CA ALA A 310 13.37 -19.08 24.35
C ALA A 310 12.60 -19.23 25.68
N GLN A 311 13.23 -19.90 26.66
CA GLN A 311 12.96 -19.63 28.07
C GLN A 311 14.23 -19.73 28.93
N PRO A 312 14.44 -18.79 29.88
CA PRO A 312 15.66 -18.67 30.68
C PRO A 312 15.61 -19.56 31.94
N SER A 313 16.80 -20.02 32.35
CA SER A 313 17.07 -20.78 33.56
C SER A 313 16.89 -19.95 34.85
N GLY A 314 16.14 -20.48 35.82
CA GLY A 314 16.02 -19.92 37.17
C GLY A 314 15.61 -20.94 38.24
N GLN A 315 16.58 -21.28 39.09
CA GLN A 315 16.55 -21.72 40.51
C GLN A 315 15.80 -23.00 40.98
N ALA A 316 16.54 -23.76 41.82
CA ALA A 316 16.22 -25.04 42.46
C ALA A 316 15.36 -24.92 43.74
N PRO A 317 14.87 -26.07 44.28
CA PRO A 317 15.39 -26.47 45.60
C PRO A 317 15.54 -27.98 45.85
N GLY A 318 16.47 -28.34 46.74
CA GLY A 318 16.24 -29.36 47.79
C GLY A 318 16.69 -30.81 47.54
N LEU A 319 17.86 -31.16 48.08
CA LEU A 319 18.38 -32.53 48.36
C LEU A 319 17.46 -33.32 49.34
N PRO A 320 17.47 -34.68 49.36
CA PRO A 320 18.54 -35.43 50.04
C PRO A 320 19.11 -36.64 49.27
N ARG A 321 20.29 -37.06 49.73
CA ARG A 321 21.21 -38.05 49.15
C ARG A 321 21.24 -39.34 50.03
N PRO A 322 22.04 -40.39 49.73
CA PRO A 322 21.62 -41.65 49.11
C PRO A 322 21.85 -42.89 50.03
N PRO A 323 21.92 -44.12 49.49
CA PRO A 323 23.27 -44.70 49.34
C PRO A 323 23.54 -45.54 48.07
N HIS A 324 24.80 -45.43 47.62
CA HIS A 324 25.74 -46.36 46.95
C HIS A 324 25.21 -47.62 46.21
N THR A 325 25.62 -47.97 44.98
CA THR A 325 26.99 -48.35 44.57
C THR A 325 27.13 -48.53 43.03
N ASN A 326 28.33 -48.18 42.53
CA ASN A 326 29.18 -48.74 41.44
C ASN A 326 28.73 -48.98 39.96
N ALA A 327 29.65 -48.52 39.10
CA ALA A 327 30.28 -49.19 37.93
C ALA A 327 29.85 -48.81 36.49
N HIS A 328 30.87 -48.37 35.72
CA HIS A 328 31.11 -48.45 34.24
C HIS A 328 29.97 -48.06 33.27
N GLY A 329 30.12 -47.35 32.16
CA GLY A 329 31.22 -46.96 31.27
C GLY A 329 30.58 -46.46 29.96
N ASP A 330 31.39 -45.85 29.10
CA ASP A 330 31.19 -45.64 27.65
C ASP A 330 30.27 -44.51 27.10
N ARG A 331 30.94 -43.65 26.32
CA ARG A 331 30.41 -42.74 25.27
C ARG A 331 29.75 -43.54 24.14
N PRO A 332 28.95 -42.88 23.29
CA PRO A 332 29.46 -42.75 21.91
C PRO A 332 29.14 -41.43 21.18
N LEU A 333 30.09 -41.09 20.29
CA LEU A 333 29.97 -40.25 19.10
C LEU A 333 29.17 -40.96 17.99
N LEU A 334 28.49 -40.21 17.12
CA LEU A 334 28.10 -40.60 15.75
C LEU A 334 28.06 -39.31 14.90
N THR A 335 29.01 -39.04 14.00
CA THR A 335 29.26 -39.60 12.64
C THR A 335 28.06 -39.53 11.68
N THR A 336 28.28 -38.79 10.60
CA THR A 336 27.38 -38.50 9.51
C THR A 336 27.28 -39.68 8.54
N LYS A 337 26.04 -40.08 8.21
CA LYS A 337 25.77 -41.02 7.11
C LYS A 337 25.51 -40.26 5.82
N THR A 338 26.36 -40.55 4.84
CA THR A 338 26.16 -40.29 3.42
C THR A 338 25.00 -41.13 2.88
N THR A 339 24.12 -40.52 2.08
CA THR A 339 23.18 -41.29 1.24
C THR A 339 23.15 -40.68 -0.16
N LYS A 340 23.50 -41.52 -1.16
CA LYS A 340 23.34 -41.30 -2.60
C LYS A 340 21.86 -41.44 -3.02
N HIS A 341 21.60 -41.12 -4.29
CA HIS A 341 20.40 -41.30 -5.15
C HIS A 341 19.66 -39.97 -5.39
N GLY A 342 19.30 -39.57 -6.61
CA GLY A 342 19.39 -40.20 -7.93
C GLY A 342 18.93 -39.19 -8.98
N VAL A 343 19.47 -39.33 -10.19
CA VAL A 343 19.19 -38.51 -11.37
C VAL A 343 17.78 -38.82 -11.88
N ALA A 344 16.99 -37.78 -12.19
CA ALA A 344 15.78 -37.90 -12.97
C ALA A 344 15.73 -36.77 -14.02
N THR A 345 16.07 -37.13 -15.25
CA THR A 345 15.76 -36.38 -16.47
C THR A 345 14.25 -36.46 -16.72
N ARG A 346 13.62 -35.31 -17.02
CA ARG A 346 12.32 -35.27 -17.69
C ARG A 346 12.41 -34.38 -18.91
N THR A 347 12.43 -35.03 -20.06
CA THR A 347 12.06 -34.50 -21.36
C THR A 347 10.58 -34.12 -21.35
N CYS A 348 10.24 -32.99 -21.97
CA CYS A 348 8.87 -32.66 -22.31
C CYS A 348 8.82 -32.35 -23.80
N SER A 349 8.30 -33.31 -24.55
CA SER A 349 7.95 -33.20 -25.96
C SER A 349 6.52 -32.70 -26.03
N CYS A 350 6.24 -31.62 -26.77
CA CYS A 350 4.93 -31.44 -27.37
C CYS A 350 5.06 -30.65 -28.68
N THR A 351 4.86 -31.38 -29.77
CA THR A 351 4.77 -30.92 -31.16
C THR A 351 3.29 -30.78 -31.54
N THR A 352 3.03 -30.07 -32.64
CA THR A 352 1.77 -29.90 -33.42
C THR A 352 0.87 -28.75 -32.95
N CYS A 353 0.36 -27.84 -33.79
CA CYS A 353 0.21 -27.64 -35.25
C CYS A 353 -0.17 -26.14 -35.41
N ARG A 354 -0.07 -25.40 -36.52
CA ARG A 354 -0.19 -25.68 -37.96
C ARG A 354 0.24 -24.40 -38.73
N HIS A 355 0.87 -24.60 -39.87
CA HIS A 355 1.02 -23.64 -40.96
C HIS A 355 -0.30 -23.45 -41.74
N ASP A 356 -0.25 -22.45 -42.62
CA ASP A 356 -0.98 -22.22 -43.88
C ASP A 356 -1.70 -20.86 -43.83
N ALA A 357 -1.42 -19.86 -44.68
CA ALA A 357 -0.74 -19.84 -45.98
C ALA A 357 0.00 -18.50 -46.22
#